data_AF-A0AAF0TTV1-F1
#
_entry.id   AF-A0AAF0TTV1-F1
#
_cell.length_a   1.000
_cell.length_b   1.000
_cell.length_c   1.000
_cell.angle_alpha   90.00
_cell.angle_beta   90.00
_cell.angle_gamma   90.00
#
_symmetry.space_group_name_H-M   'P 1'
#
loop_
_entity.id
_entity.type
_entity.pdbx_description
1 polymer ?
#
loop_
_entity_poly.entity_id
_entity_poly.type
_entity_poly.pdbx_seq_one_letter_code
_entity_poly.pdbx_strand_id
1 'polypeptide(L)'
;MLVQSVANQNNQQVPGQTYANVGSAAAKVRYFVRMNLLEFLGSQIDEDPQNFIDEVKKIFEVMQVTGNDRVELASYQLKDVAHIWYTQWKENRGRCSSDHLGLL
;
A
#
# COMPACT_ATOMS: atom_id res chain seq x y z
N MET A 1 -8.75 -60.18 -21.17
CA MET A 1 -9.01 -59.00 -20.32
C MET A 1 -8.17 -57.85 -20.85
N LEU A 2 -8.72 -56.64 -20.75
CA LEU A 2 -8.39 -55.42 -21.48
C LEU A 2 -7.06 -54.77 -21.03
N VAL A 3 -6.38 -54.16 -22.01
CA VAL A 3 -5.12 -53.39 -22.00
C VAL A 3 -5.16 -52.17 -21.08
N GLN A 4 -4.03 -51.76 -20.50
CA GLN A 4 -3.63 -50.34 -20.46
C GLN A 4 -2.13 -50.13 -20.21
N SER A 5 -1.63 -49.13 -20.93
CA SER A 5 -0.25 -48.66 -21.06
C SER A 5 -0.18 -47.20 -20.58
N VAL A 6 1.05 -46.72 -20.39
CA VAL A 6 1.52 -45.32 -20.39
C VAL A 6 1.83 -44.69 -19.02
N ALA A 7 3.03 -44.09 -19.04
CA ALA A 7 3.81 -43.41 -18.02
C ALA A 7 3.12 -42.23 -17.33
N ASN A 8 3.68 -41.84 -16.17
CA ASN A 8 3.56 -40.46 -15.71
C ASN A 8 4.85 -40.00 -15.01
N GLN A 9 5.56 -39.07 -15.65
CA GLN A 9 6.64 -38.30 -15.05
C GLN A 9 6.02 -37.35 -14.03
N ASN A 10 6.21 -37.64 -12.74
CA ASN A 10 5.82 -36.71 -11.69
C ASN A 10 6.77 -35.51 -11.72
N ASN A 11 6.34 -34.49 -12.46
CA ASN A 11 6.72 -33.10 -12.34
C ASN A 11 7.08 -32.74 -10.90
N GLN A 12 8.38 -32.59 -10.60
CA GLN A 12 8.79 -31.62 -9.58
C GLN A 12 8.53 -30.23 -10.15
N GLN A 13 7.26 -29.84 -10.18
CA GLN A 13 6.86 -28.44 -10.25
C GLN A 13 7.42 -27.78 -9.01
N VAL A 14 8.55 -27.09 -9.19
CA VAL A 14 8.95 -25.93 -8.38
C VAL A 14 7.67 -25.16 -8.11
N PRO A 15 7.25 -24.95 -6.84
CA PRO A 15 6.02 -24.24 -6.54
C PRO A 15 6.07 -22.91 -7.28
N GLY A 16 5.16 -22.75 -8.24
CA GLY A 16 5.11 -21.61 -9.12
C GLY A 16 5.08 -20.36 -8.26
N GLN A 17 6.20 -19.65 -8.21
CA GLN A 17 6.23 -18.25 -7.81
C GLN A 17 5.38 -17.54 -8.85
N THR A 18 4.13 -17.35 -8.48
CA THR A 18 3.07 -16.77 -9.27
C THR A 18 3.50 -15.38 -9.71
N TYR A 19 3.85 -15.26 -11.00
CA TYR A 19 3.95 -13.98 -11.71
C TYR A 19 2.64 -13.16 -11.66
N ALA A 20 1.56 -13.73 -11.11
CA ALA A 20 0.29 -13.06 -10.84
C ALA A 20 0.38 -11.93 -9.79
N ASN A 21 1.49 -11.80 -9.06
CA ASN A 21 1.56 -10.90 -7.90
C ASN A 21 2.10 -9.50 -8.19
N VAL A 22 2.71 -9.24 -9.36
CA VAL A 22 3.41 -7.96 -9.62
C VAL A 22 2.45 -6.75 -9.59
N GLY A 23 1.18 -6.94 -9.96
CA GLY A 23 0.17 -5.87 -9.97
C GLY A 23 -0.73 -5.79 -8.73
N SER A 24 -0.57 -6.68 -7.74
CA SER A 24 -1.49 -6.73 -6.59
C SER A 24 -1.29 -5.55 -5.64
N ALA A 25 -2.35 -5.16 -4.92
CA ALA A 25 -2.26 -4.11 -3.89
C ALA A 25 -1.20 -4.46 -2.82
N ALA A 26 -1.13 -5.72 -2.40
CA ALA A 26 -0.14 -6.20 -1.43
C ALA A 26 1.29 -6.07 -1.95
N ALA A 27 1.53 -6.31 -3.24
CA ALA A 27 2.84 -6.10 -3.84
C ALA A 27 3.19 -4.61 -3.91
N LYS A 28 2.26 -3.74 -4.32
CA LYS A 28 2.48 -2.28 -4.35
C LYS A 28 2.83 -1.72 -2.96
N VAL A 29 2.11 -2.15 -1.92
CA VAL A 29 2.44 -1.79 -0.51
C VAL A 29 3.84 -2.28 -0.14
N ARG A 30 4.16 -3.55 -0.43
CA ARG A 30 5.48 -4.11 -0.15
C ARG A 30 6.60 -3.34 -0.86
N TYR A 31 6.39 -2.94 -2.11
CA TYR A 31 7.37 -2.15 -2.86
C TYR A 31 7.52 -0.77 -2.27
N PHE A 32 6.42 -0.06 -2.02
CA PHE A 32 6.44 1.30 -1.48
C PHE A 32 7.13 1.37 -0.11
N VAL A 33 6.81 0.47 0.82
CA VAL A 33 7.43 0.43 2.16
C VAL A 33 8.92 0.07 2.11
N ARG A 34 9.36 -0.66 1.08
CA ARG A 34 10.78 -1.02 0.89
C ARG A 34 11.59 0.04 0.13
N MET A 35 10.95 1.06 -0.43
CA MET A 35 11.67 2.17 -1.05
C MET A 35 12.27 3.05 0.05
N ASN A 36 13.51 3.49 -0.12
CA ASN A 36 14.16 4.44 0.77
C ASN A 36 13.69 5.86 0.42
N LEU A 37 12.47 6.18 0.85
CA LEU A 37 11.79 7.45 0.56
C LEU A 37 12.12 8.51 1.60
N LEU A 38 11.88 9.78 1.23
CA LEU A 38 11.88 10.87 2.20
C LEU A 38 10.83 10.62 3.29
N GLU A 39 11.25 10.58 4.54
CA GLU A 39 10.35 10.66 5.69
C GLU A 39 9.88 12.10 5.88
N PHE A 40 8.66 12.27 6.41
CA PHE A 40 8.10 13.59 6.72
C PHE A 40 7.61 13.61 8.16
N LEU A 41 8.30 14.36 9.03
CA LEU A 41 7.97 14.50 10.44
C LEU A 41 6.89 15.57 10.65
N GLY A 42 6.89 16.62 9.81
CA GLY A 42 5.95 17.74 9.89
C GLY A 42 6.21 18.70 11.04
N SER A 43 7.36 18.56 11.72
CA SER A 43 7.77 19.35 12.88
C SER A 43 9.04 20.16 12.64
N GLN A 44 9.79 19.89 11.56
CA GLN A 44 11.05 20.55 11.29
C GLN A 44 10.87 21.77 10.36
N ILE A 45 11.65 22.81 10.57
CA ILE A 45 11.55 24.08 9.82
C ILE A 45 12.20 24.00 8.43
N ASP A 46 13.16 23.10 8.27
CA ASP A 46 13.91 22.85 7.04
C ASP A 46 13.28 21.75 6.18
N GLU A 47 12.22 21.10 6.66
CA GLU A 47 11.42 20.21 5.83
C GLU A 47 10.78 20.98 4.67
N ASP A 48 10.82 20.38 3.48
CA ASP A 48 10.12 20.86 2.29
C ASP A 48 8.91 19.95 2.01
N PRO A 49 7.70 20.35 2.44
CA PRO A 49 6.49 19.56 2.21
C PRO A 49 6.19 19.36 0.72
N GLN A 50 6.58 20.30 -0.14
CA GLN A 50 6.33 20.21 -1.58
C GLN A 50 7.24 19.16 -2.22
N ASN A 51 8.52 19.12 -1.85
CA ASN A 51 9.44 18.08 -2.31
C ASN A 51 8.96 16.68 -1.91
N PHE A 52 8.49 16.49 -0.68
CA PHE A 52 7.89 15.23 -0.24
C PHE A 52 6.69 14.83 -1.12
N ILE A 53 5.77 15.76 -1.37
CA ILE A 53 4.58 15.52 -2.21
C ILE A 53 4.98 15.13 -3.63
N ASP A 54 5.96 15.82 -4.22
CA ASP A 54 6.36 15.59 -5.61
C ASP A 54 7.11 14.27 -5.79
N GLU A 55 7.93 13.87 -4.81
CA GLU A 55 8.58 12.55 -4.81
C GLU A 55 7.55 11.42 -4.73
N VAL A 56 6.63 11.50 -3.76
CA VAL A 56 5.56 10.49 -3.57
C VAL A 56 4.65 10.39 -4.80
N LYS A 57 4.34 11.51 -5.46
CA LYS A 57 3.55 11.52 -6.71
C LYS A 57 4.25 10.76 -7.85
N LYS A 58 5.53 11.03 -8.10
CA LYS A 58 6.31 10.33 -9.14
C LYS A 58 6.30 8.82 -8.94
N ILE A 59 6.43 8.39 -7.69
CA ILE A 59 6.40 6.98 -7.33
C ILE A 59 5.03 6.34 -7.60
N PHE A 60 3.95 7.04 -7.24
CA PHE A 60 2.59 6.57 -7.52
C PHE A 60 2.26 6.51 -9.01
N GLU A 61 2.84 7.39 -9.83
CA GLU A 61 2.72 7.32 -11.29
C GLU A 61 3.38 6.05 -11.83
N VAL A 62 4.62 5.75 -11.41
CA VAL A 62 5.34 4.54 -11.83
C VAL A 62 4.63 3.26 -11.36
N MET A 63 4.11 3.24 -10.14
CA MET A 63 3.40 2.07 -9.58
C MET A 63 1.93 1.96 -10.00
N GLN A 64 1.42 2.92 -10.78
CA GLN A 64 0.02 2.99 -11.19
C GLN A 64 -0.93 2.87 -9.98
N VAL A 65 -0.65 3.64 -8.92
CA VAL A 65 -1.52 3.79 -7.74
C VAL A 65 -2.47 4.95 -8.01
N THR A 66 -3.76 4.81 -7.73
CA THR A 66 -4.78 5.84 -7.99
C THR A 66 -5.77 5.95 -6.82
N GLY A 67 -6.57 7.01 -6.79
CA GLY A 67 -7.63 7.19 -5.80
C GLY A 67 -7.12 7.27 -4.35
N ASN A 68 -7.91 6.71 -3.42
CA ASN A 68 -7.63 6.77 -1.99
C ASN A 68 -6.42 5.94 -1.56
N ASP A 69 -5.99 4.95 -2.36
CA ASP A 69 -4.81 4.14 -2.08
C ASP A 69 -3.56 5.01 -1.96
N ARG A 70 -3.48 6.12 -2.71
CA ARG A 70 -2.39 7.11 -2.61
C ARG A 70 -2.28 7.71 -1.22
N VAL A 71 -3.42 8.04 -0.60
CA VAL A 71 -3.46 8.66 0.74
C VAL A 71 -3.05 7.64 1.80
N GLU A 72 -3.53 6.41 1.68
CA GLU A 72 -3.18 5.33 2.60
C GLU A 72 -1.69 4.96 2.49
N LEU A 73 -1.15 4.81 1.28
CA LEU A 73 0.26 4.53 1.06
C LEU A 73 1.16 5.65 1.55
N ALA A 74 0.85 6.92 1.23
CA ALA A 74 1.67 8.05 1.67
C ALA A 74 1.74 8.16 3.19
N SER A 75 0.71 7.70 3.92
CA SER A 75 0.69 7.72 5.38
C SER A 75 1.79 6.88 6.03
N TYR A 76 2.33 5.86 5.34
CA TYR A 76 3.45 5.05 5.84
C TYR A 76 4.76 5.84 5.98
N GLN A 77 4.90 6.96 5.26
CA GLN A 77 6.08 7.85 5.31
C GLN A 77 5.94 8.99 6.33
N LEU A 78 4.74 9.19 6.87
CA LEU A 78 4.52 10.19 7.90
C LEU A 78 5.07 9.68 9.23
N LYS A 79 5.82 10.54 9.92
CA LYS A 79 6.38 10.29 11.23
C LYS A 79 5.95 11.37 12.21
N ASP A 80 6.21 11.15 13.49
CA ASP A 80 6.06 12.14 14.56
C ASP A 80 4.74 12.96 14.47
N VAL A 81 4.82 14.28 14.37
CA VAL A 81 3.67 15.20 14.37
C VAL A 81 2.74 14.93 13.18
N ALA A 82 3.29 14.65 12.00
CA ALA A 82 2.51 14.34 10.81
C ALA A 82 1.71 13.04 10.97
N HIS A 83 2.30 12.01 11.59
CA HIS A 83 1.60 10.76 11.89
C HIS A 83 0.47 10.94 12.92
N ILE A 84 0.72 11.74 13.98
CA ILE A 84 -0.30 12.08 14.99
C ILE A 84 -1.47 12.80 14.32
N TRP A 85 -1.19 13.81 13.51
CA TRP A 85 -2.22 14.58 12.78
C TRP A 85 -3.06 13.69 11.86
N TYR A 86 -2.42 12.83 11.08
CA TYR A 86 -3.12 11.94 10.14
C TYR A 86 -4.07 10.98 10.87
N THR A 87 -3.61 10.39 11.98
CA THR A 87 -4.41 9.49 12.81
C THR A 87 -5.65 10.20 13.36
N GLN A 88 -5.48 11.41 13.94
CA GLN A 88 -6.60 12.21 14.44
C GLN A 88 -7.60 12.57 13.33
N TRP A 89 -7.11 12.98 12.16
CA TRP A 89 -7.97 13.26 11.01
C TRP A 89 -8.77 12.04 10.55
N LYS A 90 -8.17 10.84 10.59
CA LYS A 90 -8.85 9.57 10.24
C LYS A 90 -9.93 9.21 11.25
N GLU A 91 -9.66 9.36 12.54
CA GLU A 91 -10.63 9.14 13.62
C GLU A 91 -11.84 10.07 13.51
N ASN A 92 -11.61 11.36 13.24
CA ASN A 92 -12.68 12.34 13.10
C ASN A 92 -13.59 12.03 11.91
N ARG A 93 -13.05 11.51 10.80
CA ARG A 93 -13.87 11.05 9.67
C ARG A 93 -14.74 9.84 10.00
N GLY A 94 -14.28 8.96 10.91
CA GLY A 94 -15.09 7.85 11.40
C GLY A 94 -16.25 8.31 12.29
N ARG A 95 -16.02 9.33 13.13
CA ARG A 95 -17.05 9.90 14.03
C ARG A 95 -18.21 10.54 13.27
N CYS A 96 -17.94 11.30 12.20
CA CYS A 96 -19.00 11.88 11.36
C CYS A 96 -19.97 10.85 10.77
N SER A 97 -19.55 9.59 10.59
CA SER A 97 -20.43 8.50 10.12
C SER A 97 -21.24 7.86 11.25
N SER A 98 -20.80 7.97 12.50
CA SER A 98 -21.45 7.39 13.67
C SER A 98 -22.54 8.31 14.24
N ASP A 99 -22.36 9.62 14.10
CA ASP A 99 -23.30 10.62 14.63
C ASP A 99 -24.63 10.66 13.86
N HIS A 100 -24.73 9.96 12.72
CA HIS A 100 -25.98 9.80 11.95
C HIS A 100 -26.82 8.59 12.37
N LEU A 101 -26.29 7.67 13.19
CA LEU A 101 -26.98 6.45 13.62
C LEU A 101 -27.43 6.48 15.09
N GLY A 102 -27.23 7.60 15.80
CA GLY A 102 -27.53 7.75 17.23
C GLY A 102 -28.82 8.51 17.59
N LEU A 103 -29.77 8.64 16.65
CA LEU A 103 -31.04 9.35 16.87
C LEU A 103 -32.24 8.50 16.39
N LEU A 104 -32.41 7.33 17.00
CA LEU A 104 -33.66 6.57 17.10
C LEU A 104 -33.68 5.86 18.47
#